data_AF-A0A7Y0TQ91-F1
#
_entry.id   AF-A0A7Y0TQ91-F1
#
_cell.length_a   1.000
_cell.length_b   1.000
_cell.length_c   1.000
_cell.angle_alpha   90.00
_cell.angle_beta   90.00
_cell.angle_gamma   90.00
#
_symmetry.space_group_name_H-M   'P 1'
#
loop_
_entity.id
_entity.type
_entity.pdbx_description
1 polymer ?
#
loop_
_entity_poly.entity_id
_entity_poly.type
_entity_poly.pdbx_seq_one_letter_code
_entity_poly.pdbx_strand_id
1 'polypeptide(L)'
;MIFGHLPAGYITSKLLIKRFEHRSVSSDGFNFLGMLGAIAPDFDLLYAYNIDEFQHNHHTFLTHLPVFWLTLFLISFLWLNLSDKHSQNPAYAFIFSLGGLTHMVLDTFTGAIYWLEPFSNTPFSLTSYDLEYTTLGLSYFAHWAFVLELAIIWWALFLRFKKS
;
A
#
# COMPACT_ATOMS: atom_id res chain seq x y z
N MET A 1 -0.35 8.23 4.77
CA MET A 1 1.10 8.56 4.89
C MET A 1 1.52 9.29 3.61
N ILE A 2 2.73 9.85 3.50
CA ILE A 2 3.12 10.56 2.25
C ILE A 2 4.17 9.75 1.47
N PHE A 3 5.31 9.49 2.09
CA PHE A 3 6.44 8.80 1.46
C PHE A 3 6.55 7.34 1.91
N GLY A 4 5.79 6.92 2.93
CA GLY A 4 5.94 5.63 3.60
C GLY A 4 5.49 4.42 2.78
N HIS A 5 4.57 4.59 1.84
CA HIS A 5 3.96 3.44 1.15
C HIS A 5 4.93 2.76 0.17
N LEU A 6 5.70 3.53 -0.60
CA LEU A 6 6.68 2.97 -1.55
C LEU A 6 7.76 2.12 -0.84
N PRO A 7 8.45 2.60 0.22
CA PRO A 7 9.37 1.78 0.98
C PRO A 7 8.69 0.61 1.70
N ALA A 8 7.43 0.74 2.15
CA ALA A 8 6.69 -0.38 2.73
C ALA A 8 6.44 -1.49 1.70
N GLY A 9 6.05 -1.14 0.48
CA GLY A 9 5.96 -2.10 -0.63
C GLY A 9 7.28 -2.81 -0.91
N TYR A 10 8.40 -2.08 -0.84
CA TYR A 10 9.73 -2.68 -0.93
C TYR A 10 10.01 -3.66 0.21
N ILE A 11 9.76 -3.28 1.47
CA ILE A 11 9.95 -4.15 2.64
C ILE A 11 9.13 -5.43 2.49
N THR A 12 7.84 -5.33 2.19
CA THR A 12 6.94 -6.47 2.00
C THR A 12 7.49 -7.42 0.94
N SER A 13 7.90 -6.89 -0.21
CA SER A 13 8.47 -7.68 -1.31
C SER A 13 9.77 -8.35 -0.92
N LYS A 14 10.68 -7.58 -0.30
CA LYS A 14 12.02 -8.03 0.06
C LYS A 14 11.99 -9.14 1.12
N LEU A 15 11.04 -9.10 2.05
CA LEU A 15 10.86 -10.13 3.07
C LEU A 15 10.20 -11.41 2.51
N LEU A 16 9.41 -11.29 1.45
CA LEU A 16 8.66 -12.42 0.88
C LEU A 16 9.35 -13.10 -0.30
N ILE A 17 10.26 -12.44 -1.02
CA ILE A 17 10.85 -12.96 -2.27
C ILE A 17 11.38 -14.39 -2.16
N LYS A 18 12.03 -14.75 -1.05
CA LYS A 18 12.57 -16.10 -0.82
C LYS A 18 11.50 -17.20 -0.88
N ARG A 19 10.26 -16.87 -0.50
CA ARG A 19 9.12 -17.81 -0.56
C ARG A 19 8.66 -18.09 -1.99
N PHE A 20 9.04 -17.23 -2.94
CA PHE A 20 8.61 -17.29 -4.33
C PHE A 20 9.74 -17.69 -5.30
N GLU A 21 10.96 -17.98 -4.81
CA GLU A 21 12.09 -18.40 -5.66
C GLU A 21 11.77 -19.62 -6.53
N HIS A 22 10.98 -20.57 -6.02
CA HIS A 22 10.53 -21.76 -6.75
C HIS A 22 9.69 -21.45 -8.00
N ARG A 23 9.10 -20.25 -8.06
CA ARG A 23 8.31 -19.75 -9.21
C ARG A 23 9.15 -19.01 -10.24
N SER A 24 10.48 -19.03 -10.10
CA SER A 24 11.42 -18.36 -11.01
C SER A 24 11.20 -16.86 -11.15
N VAL A 25 10.50 -16.20 -10.22
CA VAL A 25 10.26 -14.75 -10.28
C VAL A 25 11.59 -13.99 -10.22
N SER A 26 11.70 -12.89 -10.98
CA SER A 26 12.87 -12.02 -10.86
C SER A 26 12.75 -11.20 -9.57
N SER A 27 13.84 -11.09 -8.81
CA SER A 27 13.88 -10.27 -7.59
C SER A 27 13.48 -8.82 -7.90
N ASP A 28 13.98 -8.26 -9.00
CA ASP A 28 13.70 -6.87 -9.37
C ASP A 28 12.25 -6.67 -9.78
N GLY A 29 11.68 -7.59 -10.57
CA GLY A 29 10.26 -7.54 -10.96
C GLY A 29 9.33 -7.68 -9.77
N PHE A 30 9.64 -8.60 -8.84
CA PHE A 30 8.85 -8.81 -7.64
C PHE A 30 8.86 -7.58 -6.71
N ASN A 31 10.04 -6.98 -6.48
CA ASN A 31 10.17 -5.75 -5.71
C ASN A 31 9.47 -4.58 -6.41
N PHE A 32 9.66 -4.43 -7.72
CA PHE A 32 9.02 -3.38 -8.50
C PHE A 32 7.50 -3.46 -8.39
N LEU A 33 6.90 -4.64 -8.56
CA LEU A 33 5.45 -4.77 -8.51
C LEU A 33 4.86 -4.63 -7.11
N GLY A 34 5.55 -5.06 -6.06
CA GLY A 34 5.08 -4.78 -4.70
C GLY A 34 5.18 -3.30 -4.32
N MET A 35 6.25 -2.61 -4.77
CA MET A 35 6.37 -1.15 -4.65
C MET A 35 5.28 -0.42 -5.44
N LEU A 36 5.05 -0.83 -6.69
CA LEU A 36 4.02 -0.26 -7.56
C LEU A 36 2.62 -0.46 -6.96
N GLY A 37 2.33 -1.67 -6.46
CA GLY A 37 1.06 -1.96 -5.78
C GLY A 37 0.85 -1.12 -4.53
N ALA A 38 1.92 -0.84 -3.77
CA ALA A 38 1.84 -0.02 -2.56
C ALA A 38 1.61 1.48 -2.83
N ILE A 39 1.88 1.98 -4.04
CA ILE A 39 1.56 3.38 -4.42
C ILE A 39 0.37 3.51 -5.37
N ALA A 40 -0.13 2.39 -5.90
CA ALA A 40 -1.23 2.38 -6.84
C ALA A 40 -2.53 3.02 -6.32
N PRO A 41 -2.91 2.92 -5.02
CA PRO A 41 -4.05 3.65 -4.49
C PRO A 41 -3.99 5.15 -4.76
N ASP A 42 -2.83 5.78 -4.49
CA ASP A 42 -2.59 7.22 -4.64
C ASP A 42 -2.60 7.72 -6.09
N PHE A 43 -2.68 6.84 -7.09
CA PHE A 43 -2.83 7.29 -8.47
C PHE A 43 -4.14 8.03 -8.69
N ASP A 44 -5.13 7.85 -7.82
CA ASP A 44 -6.34 8.64 -7.79
C ASP A 44 -6.12 10.11 -7.41
N LEU A 45 -4.99 10.48 -6.80
CA LEU A 45 -4.64 11.87 -6.55
C LEU A 45 -4.45 12.63 -7.87
N LEU A 46 -4.04 11.95 -8.95
CA LEU A 46 -4.00 12.54 -10.29
C LEU A 46 -5.42 12.88 -10.75
N TYR A 47 -6.40 12.03 -10.47
CA TYR A 47 -7.81 12.32 -10.77
C TYR A 47 -8.36 13.42 -9.86
N ALA A 48 -8.08 13.33 -8.55
CA ALA A 48 -8.48 14.30 -7.53
C ALA A 48 -8.01 15.71 -7.89
N TYR A 49 -6.75 15.84 -8.29
CA TYR A 49 -6.13 17.13 -8.62
C TYR A 49 -6.57 17.68 -9.97
N ASN A 50 -6.66 16.85 -11.02
CA ASN A 50 -6.87 17.33 -12.37
C ASN A 50 -8.34 17.37 -12.81
N ILE A 51 -9.24 16.62 -12.15
CA ILE A 51 -10.64 16.44 -12.60
C ILE A 51 -11.64 16.70 -11.48
N ASP A 52 -11.49 16.07 -10.31
CA ASP A 52 -12.46 16.20 -9.21
C ASP A 52 -12.28 17.49 -8.40
N GLU A 53 -11.12 18.15 -8.53
CA GLU A 53 -10.74 19.35 -7.77
C GLU A 53 -10.85 19.17 -6.24
N PHE A 54 -10.59 17.95 -5.75
CA PHE A 54 -10.76 17.53 -4.36
C PHE A 54 -12.17 17.80 -3.77
N GLN A 55 -13.21 17.77 -4.61
CA GLN A 55 -14.59 17.82 -4.14
C GLN A 55 -14.92 16.62 -3.24
N HIS A 56 -14.29 15.47 -3.51
CA HIS A 56 -14.34 14.28 -2.68
C HIS A 56 -12.99 14.03 -2.02
N ASN A 57 -13.01 13.56 -0.78
CA ASN A 57 -11.81 13.05 -0.14
C ASN A 57 -11.34 11.80 -0.91
N HIS A 58 -10.09 11.75 -1.36
CA HIS A 58 -9.57 10.64 -2.15
C HIS A 58 -9.64 9.28 -1.43
N HIS A 59 -9.68 9.25 -0.09
CA HIS A 59 -9.96 8.01 0.67
C HIS A 59 -11.37 7.43 0.46
N THR A 60 -12.26 8.18 -0.20
CA THR A 60 -13.59 7.70 -0.61
C THR A 60 -13.59 7.07 -2.02
N PHE A 61 -12.51 7.21 -2.77
CA PHE A 61 -12.40 6.60 -4.08
C PHE A 61 -12.19 5.09 -4.00
N LEU A 62 -12.61 4.37 -5.06
CA LEU A 62 -12.51 2.91 -5.17
C LEU A 62 -11.10 2.38 -4.86
N THR A 63 -10.09 3.11 -5.29
CA THR A 63 -8.66 2.89 -5.08
C THR A 63 -8.23 2.90 -3.61
N HIS A 64 -8.99 3.55 -2.72
CA HIS A 64 -8.76 3.55 -1.27
C HIS A 64 -9.79 2.73 -0.49
N LEU A 65 -10.63 1.95 -1.17
CA LEU A 65 -11.52 1.01 -0.49
C LEU A 65 -10.77 -0.29 -0.15
N PRO A 66 -10.66 -0.68 1.14
CA PRO A 66 -9.95 -1.91 1.51
C PRO A 66 -10.57 -3.18 0.92
N VAL A 67 -11.88 -3.20 0.72
CA VAL A 67 -12.58 -4.32 0.07
C VAL A 67 -12.09 -4.54 -1.37
N PHE A 68 -11.72 -3.48 -2.10
CA PHE A 68 -11.18 -3.59 -3.45
C PHE A 68 -9.84 -4.33 -3.44
N TRP A 69 -8.89 -3.89 -2.62
CA TRP A 69 -7.57 -4.51 -2.50
C TRP A 69 -7.62 -5.90 -1.88
N LEU A 70 -8.50 -6.14 -0.90
CA LEU A 70 -8.73 -7.46 -0.33
C LEU A 70 -9.26 -8.42 -1.38
N THR A 71 -10.18 -7.98 -2.23
CA THR A 71 -10.71 -8.79 -3.34
C THR A 71 -9.60 -9.18 -4.32
N LEU A 72 -8.78 -8.21 -4.77
CA LEU A 72 -7.65 -8.48 -5.65
C LEU A 72 -6.63 -9.43 -5.00
N PHE A 73 -6.36 -9.25 -3.71
CA PHE A 73 -5.49 -10.13 -2.94
C PHE A 73 -6.04 -11.55 -2.86
N LEU A 74 -7.32 -11.74 -2.56
CA LEU A 74 -7.93 -13.07 -2.50
C LEU A 74 -7.96 -13.75 -3.87
N ILE A 75 -8.29 -13.02 -4.94
CA ILE A 75 -8.26 -13.56 -6.31
C ILE A 75 -6.84 -13.97 -6.69
N SER A 76 -5.85 -13.12 -6.47
CA SER A 76 -4.45 -13.42 -6.79
C SER A 76 -3.89 -14.55 -5.92
N PHE A 77 -4.30 -14.64 -4.65
CA PHE A 77 -3.95 -15.75 -3.77
C PHE A 77 -4.58 -17.07 -4.23
N LEU A 78 -5.85 -17.09 -4.61
CA LEU A 78 -6.47 -18.28 -5.19
C LEU A 78 -5.77 -18.67 -6.50
N TRP A 79 -5.51 -17.70 -7.38
CA TRP A 79 -4.77 -17.94 -8.62
C TRP A 79 -3.38 -18.52 -8.37
N LEU A 80 -2.67 -18.02 -7.36
CA LEU A 80 -1.37 -18.53 -6.93
C LEU A 80 -1.42 -19.99 -6.49
N ASN A 81 -2.45 -20.39 -5.74
CA ASN A 81 -2.61 -21.75 -5.25
C ASN A 81 -3.08 -22.74 -6.33
N LEU A 82 -3.82 -22.27 -7.33
CA LEU A 82 -4.38 -23.11 -8.39
C LEU A 82 -3.47 -23.19 -9.63
N SER A 83 -2.50 -22.29 -9.77
CA SER A 83 -1.58 -22.26 -10.91
C SER A 83 -0.42 -23.24 -10.78
N ASP A 84 0.19 -23.54 -11.93
CA ASP A 84 1.48 -24.20 -12.01
C ASP A 84 2.50 -23.53 -11.07
N LYS A 85 3.30 -24.36 -10.36
CA LYS A 85 4.30 -23.92 -9.39
C LYS A 85 5.47 -23.16 -10.02
N HIS A 86 5.62 -23.18 -11.33
CA HIS A 86 6.61 -22.42 -12.08
C HIS A 86 6.04 -21.13 -12.70
N SER A 87 4.74 -20.88 -12.57
CA SER A 87 4.12 -19.66 -13.08
C SER A 87 4.46 -18.46 -12.18
N GLN A 88 5.04 -17.42 -12.80
CA GLN A 88 5.44 -16.16 -12.16
C GLN A 88 4.26 -15.18 -12.00
N ASN A 89 3.38 -15.12 -12.99
CA ASN A 89 2.27 -14.16 -13.05
C ASN A 89 1.39 -14.10 -11.80
N PRO A 90 0.94 -15.23 -11.21
CA PRO A 90 0.15 -15.16 -9.99
C PRO A 90 0.95 -14.64 -8.79
N ALA A 91 2.27 -14.87 -8.73
CA ALA A 91 3.13 -14.32 -7.68
C ALA A 91 3.28 -12.80 -7.80
N TYR A 92 3.39 -12.31 -9.04
CA TYR A 92 3.40 -10.88 -9.36
C TYR A 92 2.07 -10.19 -9.04
N ALA A 93 0.94 -10.80 -9.41
CA ALA A 93 -0.38 -10.30 -9.03
C ALA A 93 -0.55 -10.28 -7.50
N PHE A 94 -0.12 -11.34 -6.83
CA PHE A 94 -0.18 -11.46 -5.37
C PHE A 94 0.60 -10.34 -4.67
N ILE A 95 1.86 -10.11 -5.04
CA ILE A 95 2.67 -9.09 -4.37
C ILE A 95 2.18 -7.67 -4.67
N PHE A 96 1.67 -7.43 -5.88
CA PHE A 96 1.04 -6.16 -6.24
C PHE A 96 -0.20 -5.88 -5.36
N SER A 97 -1.12 -6.84 -5.27
CA SER A 97 -2.33 -6.69 -4.44
C SER A 97 -2.02 -6.59 -2.95
N LEU A 98 -1.01 -7.33 -2.47
CA LEU A 98 -0.54 -7.21 -1.09
C LEU A 98 0.11 -5.85 -0.82
N GLY A 99 0.78 -5.26 -1.82
CA GLY A 99 1.26 -3.88 -1.76
C GLY A 99 0.12 -2.90 -1.51
N GLY A 100 -0.97 -2.97 -2.28
CA GLY A 100 -2.13 -2.10 -2.08
C GLY A 100 -2.85 -2.34 -0.75
N LEU A 101 -2.91 -3.59 -0.25
CA LEU A 101 -3.38 -3.84 1.12
C LEU A 101 -2.47 -3.24 2.19
N THR A 102 -1.15 -3.30 1.99
CA THR A 102 -0.16 -2.66 2.88
C THR A 102 -0.44 -1.16 2.95
N HIS A 103 -0.78 -0.54 1.82
CA HIS A 103 -1.14 0.87 1.76
C HIS A 103 -2.36 1.18 2.65
N MET A 104 -3.47 0.43 2.51
CA MET A 104 -4.68 0.63 3.33
C MET A 104 -4.39 0.55 4.84
N VAL A 105 -3.53 -0.40 5.23
CA VAL A 105 -3.10 -0.54 6.64
C VAL A 105 -2.31 0.68 7.09
N LEU A 106 -1.39 1.18 6.26
CA LEU A 106 -0.59 2.35 6.60
C LEU A 106 -1.42 3.63 6.71
N ASP A 107 -2.41 3.82 5.84
CA ASP A 107 -3.27 4.99 5.94
C ASP A 107 -4.20 4.97 7.13
N THR A 108 -4.47 3.80 7.72
CA THR A 108 -5.19 3.74 9.00
C THR A 108 -4.45 4.50 10.12
N PHE A 109 -3.14 4.73 9.99
CA PHE A 109 -2.36 5.52 10.96
C PHE A 109 -2.49 7.03 10.81
N THR A 110 -2.92 7.54 9.64
CA THR A 110 -2.86 8.99 9.33
C THR A 110 -4.10 9.55 8.65
N GLY A 111 -4.93 8.67 8.07
CA GLY A 111 -6.06 9.02 7.23
C GLY A 111 -7.31 8.27 7.68
N ALA A 112 -8.46 8.70 7.14
CA ALA A 112 -9.76 8.09 7.39
C ALA A 112 -10.02 6.98 6.36
N ILE A 113 -9.77 5.71 6.73
CA ILE A 113 -9.96 4.56 5.84
C ILE A 113 -11.27 3.82 6.14
N TYR A 114 -12.06 3.59 5.11
CA TYR A 114 -13.39 2.98 5.20
C TYR A 114 -13.34 1.45 5.08
N TRP A 115 -12.78 0.80 6.11
CA TRP A 115 -12.59 -0.67 6.14
C TRP A 115 -13.86 -1.50 5.93
N LEU A 116 -15.02 -0.96 6.32
CA LEU A 116 -16.29 -1.70 6.33
C LEU A 116 -17.22 -1.32 5.16
N GLU A 117 -16.79 -0.49 4.21
CA GLU A 117 -17.55 -0.25 2.98
C GLU A 117 -17.74 -1.57 2.20
N PRO A 118 -18.93 -1.85 1.62
CA PRO A 118 -20.15 -1.01 1.56
C PRO A 118 -21.16 -1.26 2.68
N PHE A 119 -20.78 -1.98 3.75
CA PHE A 119 -21.68 -2.31 4.86
C PHE A 119 -21.78 -1.17 5.88
N SER A 120 -20.73 -0.36 6.00
CA SER A 120 -20.71 0.82 6.87
C SER A 120 -19.75 1.88 6.32
N ASN A 121 -20.22 3.11 6.30
CA ASN A 121 -19.46 4.27 5.84
C ASN A 121 -18.75 4.97 7.02
N THR A 122 -18.43 4.22 8.09
CA THR A 122 -17.69 4.76 9.23
C THR A 122 -16.19 4.65 8.96
N PRO A 123 -15.45 5.76 8.90
CA PRO A 123 -14.02 5.72 8.72
C PRO A 123 -13.31 5.27 10.00
N PHE A 124 -12.21 4.55 9.82
CA PHE A 124 -11.29 4.22 10.90
C PHE A 124 -9.99 5.00 10.71
N SER A 125 -9.54 5.64 11.79
CA SER A 125 -8.24 6.29 11.87
C SER A 125 -7.69 6.15 13.30
N LEU A 126 -6.38 5.91 13.42
CA LEU A 126 -5.67 5.93 14.70
C LEU A 126 -5.30 7.34 15.15
N THR A 127 -5.50 8.33 14.27
CA THR A 127 -5.35 9.75 14.54
C THR A 127 -6.70 10.43 14.56
N SER A 128 -6.83 11.50 15.35
CA SER A 128 -8.01 12.36 15.29
C SER A 128 -8.19 12.93 13.88
N TYR A 129 -9.42 12.88 13.38
CA TYR A 129 -9.86 13.34 12.06
C TYR A 129 -9.39 14.76 11.70
N ASP A 130 -9.15 15.62 12.69
CA ASP A 130 -8.71 17.01 12.53
C ASP A 130 -7.38 17.20 11.76
N LEU A 131 -6.57 16.14 11.63
CA LEU A 131 -5.32 16.18 10.86
C LEU A 131 -5.57 16.10 9.35
N GLU A 132 -6.65 15.46 8.91
CA GLU A 132 -6.93 15.22 7.48
C GLU A 132 -7.14 16.53 6.71
N TYR A 133 -7.59 17.60 7.39
CA TYR A 133 -7.75 18.94 6.81
C TYR A 133 -6.56 19.88 7.02
N THR A 134 -5.56 19.51 7.85
CA THR A 134 -4.49 20.43 8.28
C THR A 134 -3.06 19.99 7.92
N THR A 135 -2.84 18.81 7.35
CA THR A 135 -1.49 18.20 7.23
C THR A 135 -0.78 18.30 5.88
N LEU A 136 -1.23 19.10 4.92
CA LEU A 136 -0.37 19.48 3.79
C LEU A 136 0.66 20.58 4.15
N GLY A 137 0.64 21.05 5.42
CA GLY A 137 1.58 22.03 5.95
C GLY A 137 2.73 21.43 6.77
N LEU A 138 3.57 22.31 7.31
CA LEU A 138 4.68 21.98 8.21
C LEU A 138 4.25 21.16 9.46
N SER A 139 2.96 21.18 9.79
CA SER A 139 2.34 20.43 10.89
C SER A 139 2.51 18.91 10.77
N TYR A 140 2.53 18.35 9.55
CA TYR A 140 2.73 16.90 9.36
C TYR A 140 4.10 16.44 9.85
N PHE A 141 5.15 17.22 9.60
CA PHE A 141 6.51 16.90 10.01
C PHE A 141 6.69 16.91 11.53
N ALA A 142 5.79 17.56 12.27
CA ALA A 142 5.74 17.55 13.73
C ALA A 142 4.86 16.42 14.30
N HIS A 143 4.09 15.74 13.45
CA HIS A 143 3.17 14.68 13.86
C HIS A 143 3.90 13.34 14.06
N TRP A 144 3.49 12.53 15.04
CA TRP A 144 4.17 11.26 15.37
C TRP A 144 4.17 10.26 14.20
N ALA A 145 3.17 10.33 13.32
CA ALA A 145 3.10 9.47 12.15
C ALA A 145 4.26 9.71 11.17
N PHE A 146 4.83 10.92 11.15
CA PHE A 146 6.05 11.18 10.38
C PHE A 146 7.24 10.38 10.92
N VAL A 147 7.32 10.14 12.23
CA VAL A 147 8.34 9.27 12.83
C VAL A 147 8.18 7.82 12.35
N LEU A 148 6.93 7.34 12.26
CA LEU A 148 6.65 6.01 11.69
C LEU A 148 7.09 5.93 10.21
N GLU A 149 6.85 6.99 9.45
CA GLU A 149 7.26 7.07 8.05
C GLU A 149 8.78 7.00 7.88
N LEU A 150 9.52 7.77 8.69
CA LEU A 150 10.97 7.69 8.74
C LEU A 150 11.43 6.28 9.13
N ALA A 151 10.80 5.64 10.12
CA ALA A 151 11.16 4.28 10.53
C ALA A 151 10.98 3.27 9.38
N ILE A 152 9.90 3.38 8.60
CA ILE A 152 9.66 2.56 7.41
C ILE A 152 10.73 2.81 6.35
N ILE A 153 11.06 4.07 6.06
CA ILE A 153 12.12 4.42 5.10
C ILE A 153 13.48 3.86 5.55
N TRP A 154 13.84 4.06 6.83
CA TRP A 154 15.08 3.54 7.40
C TRP A 154 15.16 2.02 7.31
N TRP A 155 14.07 1.32 7.58
CA TRP A 155 14.03 -0.14 7.48
C TRP A 155 14.20 -0.62 6.04
N ALA A 156 13.55 0.04 5.08
CA ALA A 156 13.72 -0.26 3.66
C ALA A 156 15.19 -0.07 3.22
N LEU A 157 15.82 1.04 3.61
CA LEU A 157 17.23 1.30 3.33
C LEU A 157 18.14 0.26 4.00
N PHE A 158 17.86 -0.08 5.25
CA PHE A 158 18.58 -1.13 5.96
C PHE A 158 18.49 -2.47 5.21
N LEU A 159 17.30 -2.89 4.78
CA LEU A 159 17.13 -4.12 4.00
C LEU A 159 17.81 -4.05 2.62
N ARG A 160 17.88 -2.87 2.00
CA ARG A 160 18.54 -2.66 0.71
C ARG A 160 20.06 -2.81 0.78
N PHE A 161 20.66 -2.31 1.87
CA PHE A 161 22.11 -2.27 2.06
C PHE A 161 22.66 -3.38 2.97
N LYS A 162 21.80 -4.11 3.68
CA LYS A 162 22.20 -5.31 4.41
C LYS A 162 22.77 -6.30 3.41
N LYS A 163 24.05 -6.63 3.57
CA LYS A 163 24.70 -7.72 2.82
C LYS A 163 23.94 -9.01 3.13
N SER A 164 23.40 -9.63 2.08
CA SER A 164 22.74 -10.93 2.17
C SER A 164 23.73 -12.08 2.15
#